data_AF-A0A1I7P2N7-F1
#
_entry.id   AF-A0A1I7P2N7-F1
#
_cell.length_a   1.000
_cell.length_b   1.000
_cell.length_c   1.000
_cell.angle_alpha   90.00
_cell.angle_beta   90.00
_cell.angle_gamma   90.00
#
_symmetry.space_group_name_H-M   'P 1'
#
loop_
_entity.id
_entity.type
_entity.pdbx_description
1 polymer ?
#
loop_
_entity_poly.entity_id
_entity_poly.type
_entity_poly.pdbx_seq_one_letter_code
_entity_poly.pdbx_strand_id
1 'polypeptide(L)' 'MRRTQSRESMSQRLSRVREAAKQRKKERFTALFHLLTVEALEAAFLSLSRKAAAGVDGIRWMDYAGNMKNNITDLHRRLH' A
#
# COMPACT_ATOMS: atom_id res chain seq x y z
N MET A 1 -19.98 -6.14 0.21
CA MET A 1 -18.59 -6.32 -0.27
C MET A 1 -17.90 -7.36 0.60
N ARG A 2 -17.39 -8.46 0.04
CA ARG A 2 -16.60 -9.46 0.79
C ARG A 2 -15.17 -8.94 0.99
N ARG A 3 -14.67 -9.02 2.22
CA ARG A 3 -13.26 -8.71 2.54
C ARG A 3 -12.40 -9.91 2.13
N THR A 4 -11.22 -9.68 1.58
CA THR A 4 -10.24 -10.74 1.32
C THR A 4 -9.45 -11.03 2.58
N GLN A 5 -9.15 -12.30 2.83
CA GLN A 5 -8.40 -12.76 4.00
C GLN A 5 -7.00 -12.10 4.09
N SER A 6 -6.37 -11.84 2.94
CA SER A 6 -5.10 -11.11 2.83
C SER A 6 -5.18 -9.68 3.37
N ARG A 7 -6.30 -8.99 3.17
CA ARG A 7 -6.50 -7.62 3.65
C ARG A 7 -6.63 -7.57 5.17
N GLU A 8 -7.30 -8.56 5.77
CA GLU A 8 -7.46 -8.65 7.22
C GLU A 8 -6.13 -8.96 7.92
N SER A 9 -5.36 -9.90 7.39
CA SER A 9 -4.02 -10.21 7.90
C SER A 9 -3.07 -9.02 7.79
N MET A 10 -3.14 -8.24 6.71
CA MET A 10 -2.36 -7.01 6.55
C MET A 10 -2.74 -5.94 7.58
N SER A 11 -4.03 -5.73 7.82
CA SER A 11 -4.49 -4.81 8.88
C SER A 11 -3.95 -5.18 10.26
N GLN A 12 -3.92 -6.47 10.59
CA GLN A 12 -3.36 -6.96 11.86
C GLN A 12 -1.85 -6.74 11.94
N ARG A 13 -1.10 -7.04 10.87
CA ARG A 13 0.35 -6.80 10.77
C ARG A 13 0.69 -5.32 10.98
N LEU A 14 0.00 -4.42 10.27
CA LEU A 14 0.19 -2.97 10.43
C LEU A 14 -0.20 -2.48 11.83
N SER A 15 -1.19 -3.11 12.47
CA SER A 15 -1.55 -2.77 13.86
C SER A 15 -0.38 -3.03 14.82
N ARG A 16 0.29 -4.17 14.69
CA ARG A 16 1.46 -4.50 15.51
C ARG A 16 2.62 -3.53 15.29
N VAL A 17 2.87 -3.14 14.03
CA VAL A 17 3.87 -2.11 13.71
C VAL A 17 3.52 -0.78 14.37
N ARG A 18 2.25 -0.35 14.32
CA ARG A 18 1.81 0.88 14.98
C ARG A 18 1.97 0.82 16.51
N GLU A 19 1.62 -0.30 17.15
CA GLU A 19 1.81 -0.45 18.59
C GLU A 19 3.29 -0.44 18.99
N ALA A 20 4.15 -1.12 18.23
CA ALA A 20 5.59 -1.04 18.42
C ALA A 20 6.11 0.40 18.29
N ALA A 21 5.69 1.12 17.24
CA ALA A 21 6.08 2.52 17.02
C ALA A 21 5.55 3.46 18.11
N LYS A 22 4.40 3.16 18.71
CA LYS A 22 3.87 3.91 19.86
C LYS A 22 4.72 3.71 21.10
N GLN A 23 5.08 2.47 21.42
CA GLN A 23 5.78 2.12 22.66
C GLN A 23 7.28 2.43 22.59
N ARG A 24 7.91 2.24 21.42
CA ARG A 24 9.36 2.30 21.24
C ARG A 24 9.73 3.41 20.26
N LYS A 25 9.65 4.65 20.73
CA LYS A 25 9.82 5.88 19.91
C LYS A 25 11.16 5.99 19.18
N LYS A 26 12.21 5.31 19.65
CA LYS A 26 13.57 5.33 19.06
C LYS A 26 13.87 4.09 18.23
N GLU A 27 12.96 3.13 18.13
CA GLU A 27 13.17 1.89 17.37
C GLU A 27 13.25 2.17 15.87
N ARG A 28 14.23 1.56 15.21
CA ARG A 28 14.36 1.59 13.75
C ARG A 28 13.69 0.33 13.18
N PHE A 29 12.66 0.52 12.36
CA PHE A 29 12.04 -0.58 11.62
C PHE A 29 12.81 -0.85 10.33
N THR A 30 13.64 -1.89 10.34
CA THR A 30 14.54 -2.21 9.21
C THR A 30 13.93 -3.17 8.19
N ALA A 31 12.82 -3.81 8.52
CA ALA A 31 12.25 -4.89 7.72
C ALA A 31 10.79 -4.63 7.34
N LEU A 32 10.34 -3.40 7.09
CA LEU A 32 8.93 -3.15 6.71
C LEU A 32 8.63 -3.46 5.24
N PHE A 33 9.65 -3.65 4.41
CA PHE A 33 9.51 -3.80 2.97
C PHE A 33 8.60 -4.97 2.56
N HIS A 34 8.67 -6.08 3.30
CA HIS A 34 7.83 -7.27 3.06
C HIS A 34 6.31 -7.04 3.25
N LEU A 35 5.91 -5.87 3.76
CA LEU A 35 4.50 -5.48 3.87
C LEU A 35 3.94 -4.89 2.57
N LEU A 36 4.80 -4.54 1.61
CA LEU A 36 4.42 -3.96 0.31
C LEU A 36 3.98 -5.04 -0.69
N THR A 37 2.99 -5.86 -0.33
CA THR A 37 2.44 -6.86 -1.26
C THR A 37 1.56 -6.21 -2.33
N VAL A 38 1.28 -6.91 -3.43
CA VAL A 38 0.34 -6.47 -4.48
C VAL A 38 -0.99 -6.03 -3.87
N GLU A 39 -1.57 -6.84 -2.97
CA GLU A 39 -2.86 -6.55 -2.34
C GLU A 39 -2.79 -5.31 -1.44
N ALA A 40 -1.66 -5.08 -0.77
CA ALA A 40 -1.45 -3.89 0.05
C ALA A 40 -1.38 -2.62 -0.83
N LEU A 41 -0.68 -2.71 -1.96
CA LEU A 41 -0.56 -1.61 -2.94
C LEU A 41 -1.91 -1.32 -3.61
N GLU A 42 -2.68 -2.34 -3.99
CA GLU A 42 -4.04 -2.18 -4.50
C GLU A 42 -4.95 -1.51 -3.46
N ALA A 43 -4.93 -2.00 -2.22
CA ALA A 43 -5.75 -1.41 -1.14
C ALA A 43 -5.36 0.05 -0.86
N ALA A 44 -4.06 0.37 -0.91
CA ALA A 44 -3.57 1.73 -0.76
C ALA A 44 -4.05 2.62 -1.92
N PHE A 45 -3.91 2.18 -3.18
CA PHE A 45 -4.37 2.92 -4.35
C PHE A 45 -5.87 3.21 -4.29
N LEU A 46 -6.69 2.21 -3.92
CA LEU A 46 -8.13 2.36 -3.80
C LEU A 46 -8.56 3.25 -2.62
N SER A 47 -7.66 3.51 -1.66
CA SER A 47 -7.90 4.44 -0.56
C SER A 47 -7.60 5.90 -0.91
N LEU A 48 -6.91 6.14 -2.04
CA LEU A 48 -6.63 7.50 -2.51
C LEU A 48 -7.91 8.22 -2.93
N SER A 49 -7.92 9.54 -2.74
CA SER A 49 -8.97 10.39 -3.31
C SER A 49 -8.91 10.33 -4.84
N ARG A 50 -10.07 10.11 -5.48
CA ARG A 50 -10.19 10.17 -6.96
C ARG A 50 -9.86 11.54 -7.54
N LYS A 51 -9.88 12.59 -6.70
CA LYS A 51 -9.53 13.98 -7.06
C LYS A 51 -8.14 14.39 -6.54
N ALA A 52 -7.30 13.42 -6.16
CA ALA A 52 -5.93 13.72 -5.75
C ALA A 52 -5.17 14.46 -6.86
N ALA A 53 -4.22 15.32 -6.46
CA ALA A 53 -3.28 15.92 -7.38
C ALA A 53 -2.50 14.83 -8.14
N ALA A 54 -1.99 15.19 -9.31
CA ALA A 54 -1.16 14.29 -10.09
C ALA A 54 0.09 13.85 -9.30
N GLY A 55 0.57 12.64 -9.57
CA GLY A 55 1.85 12.17 -9.05
C GLY A 55 3.02 12.99 -9.58
N VAL A 56 4.23 12.70 -9.07
CA VAL A 56 5.48 13.33 -9.55
C VAL A 56 5.76 13.03 -11.02
N ASP A 57 5.13 11.99 -11.57
CA ASP A 57 5.12 11.59 -12.97
C ASP A 57 4.03 12.30 -13.81
N GLY A 58 3.24 13.19 -13.19
CA GLY A 58 2.12 13.87 -13.84
C GLY A 58 0.87 13.01 -14.02
N ILE A 59 0.87 11.75 -13.57
CA ILE A 59 -0.25 10.83 -13.76
C ILE A 59 -1.33 11.11 -12.72
N ARG A 60 -2.59 11.27 -13.17
CA ARG A 60 -3.75 11.42 -12.27
C ARG A 60 -4.33 10.07 -11.92
N TRP A 61 -5.13 10.06 -10.85
CA TRP A 61 -5.80 8.85 -10.37
C TRP A 61 -6.59 8.11 -11.48
N MET A 62 -7.34 8.84 -12.31
CA MET A 62 -8.16 8.25 -13.37
C MET A 62 -7.32 7.56 -14.45
N ASP A 63 -6.21 8.19 -14.85
CA ASP A 63 -5.31 7.65 -15.86
C ASP A 63 -4.62 6.38 -15.35
N TYR A 64 -4.14 6.41 -14.10
CA TYR A 64 -3.56 5.23 -13.46
C TYR A 64 -4.57 4.09 -13.29
N ALA A 65 -5.82 4.42 -12.94
CA ALA A 65 -6.88 3.45 -12.72
C ALA A 65 -7.22 2.64 -13.98
N GLY A 66 -7.02 3.21 -15.18
CA GLY A 66 -7.30 2.55 -16.46
C GLY A 66 -6.54 1.24 -16.66
N ASN A 67 -5.36 1.10 -16.06
CA ASN A 67 -4.54 -0.13 -16.11
C ASN A 67 -4.08 -0.59 -14.71
N MET A 68 -4.88 -0.31 -13.68
CA MET A 68 -4.51 -0.44 -12.26
C MET A 68 -3.80 -1.76 -11.92
N LYS A 69 -4.38 -2.91 -12.29
CA LYS A 69 -3.85 -4.23 -11.92
C LYS A 69 -2.45 -4.47 -12.48
N ASN A 70 -2.24 -4.16 -13.75
CA ASN A 70 -0.95 -4.31 -14.41
C ASN A 70 0.07 -3.32 -13.84
N ASN A 71 -0.34 -2.06 -13.61
CA ASN A 71 0.54 -1.04 -13.03
C ASN A 71 0.99 -1.43 -11.61
N ILE A 72 0.10 -1.96 -10.77
CA ILE A 72 0.45 -2.42 -9.41
C ILE A 72 1.34 -3.66 -9.45
N THR A 73 1.09 -4.59 -10.38
CA THR A 73 1.94 -5.79 -10.55
C THR A 73 3.35 -5.40 -11.01
N ASP A 74 3.45 -4.49 -11.98
CA ASP A 74 4.74 -3.94 -12.44
C ASP A 74 5.48 -3.20 -11.32
N LEU A 75 4.76 -2.35 -10.57
CA LEU A 75 5.31 -1.64 -9.42
C LEU A 75 5.86 -2.61 -8.37
N HIS A 76 5.11 -3.65 -8.00
CA HIS A 76 5.56 -4.67 -7.07
C HIS A 76 6.81 -5.39 -7.57
N ARG A 77 6.86 -5.74 -8.86
CA ARG A 77 8.04 -6.37 -9.48
C ARG A 77 9.26 -5.47 -9.50
N ARG A 78 9.11 -4.15 -9.62
CA ARG A 78 10.24 -3.19 -9.60
C ARG A 78 10.76 -2.88 -8.20
N LEU A 79 9.91 -3.11 -7.19
CA LEU A 79 10.26 -2.98 -5.79
C LEU A 79 11.08 -4.19 -5.31
N HIS A 80 10.87 -5.36 -5.90
CA HIS A 80 11.59 -6.60 -5.60
C HIS A 80 12.75 -6.88 -6.56
#